data_AF-A0A256HPH9-F1
#
_entry.id   AF-A0A256HPH9-F1
#
_cell.length_a   1.000
_cell.length_b   1.000
_cell.length_c   1.000
_cell.angle_alpha   90.00
_cell.angle_beta   90.00
_cell.angle_gamma   90.00
#
_symmetry.space_group_name_H-M   'P 1'
#
loop_
_entity.id
_entity.type
_entity.pdbx_description
1 polymer ?
#
loop_
_entity_poly.entity_id
_entity_poly.type
_entity_poly.pdbx_seq_one_letter_code
_entity_poly.pdbx_strand_id
1 'polypeptide(L)' 'MLRERVVDIWDDERFTAVLVTHDIAEAAYFSDRVVVLSDTPTVIEKTVDIEGDQPREPESEETLEHERRILEALGVPT' A
#
# COMPACT_ATOMS: atom_id res chain seq x y z
N MET A 1 2.75 16.79 1.23
CA MET A 1 2.54 17.79 2.31
C MET A 1 2.00 17.19 3.62
N LEU A 2 0.85 16.48 3.67
CA LEU A 2 0.44 15.76 4.90
C LEU A 2 1.05 14.35 4.97
N ARG A 3 1.06 13.66 3.83
CA ARG A 3 1.55 12.28 3.68
C ARG A 3 3.03 12.10 4.06
N GLU A 4 3.92 12.96 3.56
CA GLU A 4 5.37 12.90 3.88
C GLU A 4 5.63 13.05 5.39
N ARG A 5 4.92 13.94 6.07
CA ARG A 5 5.09 14.12 7.53
C ARG A 5 4.73 12.89 8.35
N VAL A 6 3.78 12.09 7.87
CA VAL A 6 3.40 10.85 8.56
C VAL A 6 4.50 9.80 8.42
N VAL A 7 5.19 9.76 7.28
CA VAL A 7 6.35 8.89 7.06
C VAL A 7 7.48 9.28 7.98
N ASP A 8 7.82 10.57 8.06
CA ASP A 8 8.92 11.03 8.91
C ASP A 8 8.69 10.60 10.38
N ILE A 9 7.48 10.80 10.90
CA ILE A 9 7.13 10.41 12.28
C ILE A 9 7.15 8.89 12.45
N TRP A 10 6.70 8.14 11.44
CA TRP A 10 6.75 6.68 11.49
C TRP A 10 8.18 6.15 11.42
N ASP A 11 9.04 6.77 10.62
CA ASP A 11 10.45 6.38 10.51
C ASP A 11 11.19 6.57 11.84
N ASP A 12 10.87 7.66 12.56
CA ASP A 12 11.39 7.98 13.88
C ASP A 12 10.83 7.08 15.00
N GLU A 13 9.50 6.86 15.05
CA GLU A 13 8.81 6.25 16.20
C GLU A 13 8.44 4.77 15.98
N ARG A 14 8.51 4.27 14.74
CA ARG A 14 8.22 2.87 14.32
C ARG A 14 6.91 2.29 14.88
N PHE A 15 5.87 3.12 14.94
CA PHE A 15 4.56 2.69 15.45
C PHE A 15 3.82 1.81 14.43
N THR A 16 2.91 0.95 14.90
CA THR A 16 2.00 0.23 14.01
C THR A 16 0.89 1.15 13.52
N ALA A 17 0.75 1.29 12.21
CA ALA A 17 -0.27 2.12 11.57
C ALA A 17 -1.17 1.29 10.66
N VAL A 18 -2.42 1.76 10.46
CA VAL A 18 -3.31 1.26 9.43
C VAL A 18 -3.74 2.44 8.57
N LEU A 19 -3.37 2.41 7.29
CA LEU A 19 -3.84 3.34 6.28
C LEU A 19 -5.04 2.73 5.57
N VAL A 20 -6.15 3.48 5.51
CA VAL A 20 -7.31 3.13 4.69
C VAL A 20 -7.35 4.11 3.53
N THR A 21 -7.11 3.62 2.34
CA THR A 21 -7.10 4.42 1.11
C THR A 21 -7.82 3.68 -0.01
N HIS A 22 -8.32 4.46 -0.97
CA HIS A 22 -8.85 3.97 -2.24
C HIS A 22 -7.83 4.15 -3.38
N ASP A 23 -6.68 4.75 -3.09
CA ASP A 23 -5.59 5.01 -4.02
C ASP A 23 -4.55 3.89 -3.93
N ILE A 24 -4.35 3.19 -5.04
CA ILE A 24 -3.44 2.04 -5.12
C ILE A 24 -1.98 2.49 -5.02
N ALA A 25 -1.65 3.66 -5.56
CA ALA A 25 -0.29 4.19 -5.50
C ALA A 25 0.08 4.54 -4.06
N GLU A 26 -0.86 5.11 -3.30
CA GLU A 26 -0.66 5.31 -1.86
C GLU A 26 -0.46 3.97 -1.12
N ALA A 27 -1.27 2.95 -1.44
CA ALA A 27 -1.17 1.65 -0.80
C ALA A 27 0.19 0.97 -1.06
N ALA A 28 0.65 0.99 -2.31
CA ALA A 28 1.95 0.44 -2.72
C ALA A 28 3.13 1.17 -2.08
N TYR A 29 3.02 2.49 -1.96
CA TYR A 29 4.09 3.33 -1.44
C TYR A 29 4.27 3.22 0.08
N PHE A 30 3.18 3.32 0.86
CA PHE A 30 3.27 3.43 2.34
C PHE A 30 3.23 2.11 3.10
N SER A 31 2.78 1.02 2.48
CA SER A 31 2.41 -0.18 3.22
C SER A 31 3.49 -1.26 3.13
N ASP A 32 3.64 -2.05 4.20
CA ASP A 32 4.33 -3.36 4.14
C ASP A 32 3.36 -4.49 3.77
N ARG A 33 2.07 -4.23 3.95
CA ARG A 33 0.99 -5.16 3.65
C ARG A 33 -0.26 -4.41 3.22
N VAL A 34 -0.84 -4.83 2.11
CA VAL A 34 -2.11 -4.31 1.59
C VAL A 34 -3.18 -5.39 1.73
N VAL A 35 -4.28 -5.05 2.39
CA VAL A 35 -5.46 -5.91 2.54
C VAL A 35 -6.53 -5.39 1.59
N VAL A 36 -6.93 -6.20 0.63
CA VAL A 36 -7.98 -5.88 -0.33
C VAL A 36 -9.33 -6.33 0.24
N LEU A 37 -10.25 -5.38 0.32
CA LEU A 37 -11.61 -5.59 0.80
C LEU A 37 -12.55 -5.75 -0.39
N SER A 38 -13.47 -6.73 -0.30
CA SER A 38 -14.53 -6.89 -1.29
C SER A 38 -15.60 -5.81 -1.17
N ASP A 39 -16.45 -5.74 -2.19
CA ASP A 39 -17.72 -5.02 -2.12
C ASP A 39 -18.60 -5.49 -0.96
N THR A 40 -19.60 -4.68 -0.63
CA THR A 40 -20.54 -4.98 0.44
C THR A 40 -21.41 -6.20 0.09
N PRO A 41 -21.57 -7.19 0.98
CA PRO A 41 -20.99 -7.30 2.32
C PRO A 41 -19.50 -7.64 2.30
N THR A 42 -18.69 -6.83 2.98
CA THR A 42 -17.23 -6.84 2.86
C THR A 42 -16.58 -8.04 3.56
N VAL A 43 -15.70 -8.71 2.83
CA VAL A 43 -14.72 -9.69 3.34
C VAL A 43 -13.31 -9.29 2.91
N ILE A 44 -12.30 -9.90 3.51
CA ILE A 44 -10.93 -9.82 2.99
C ILE A 44 -10.87 -10.71 1.76
N GLU A 45 -10.70 -10.10 0.59
CA GLU A 45 -10.63 -10.83 -0.67
C GLU A 45 -9.21 -11.36 -0.92
N LYS A 46 -8.20 -10.49 -0.72
CA LYS A 46 -6.79 -10.82 -0.88
C LYS A 46 -5.92 -10.03 0.08
N THR A 47 -4.72 -10.54 0.31
CA THR A 47 -3.65 -9.83 1.00
C THR A 47 -2.42 -9.84 0.10
N VAL A 48 -1.80 -8.68 -0.07
CA VAL A 48 -0.57 -8.50 -0.84
C VAL A 48 0.50 -8.06 0.14
N ASP A 49 1.52 -8.90 0.35
CA ASP A 49 2.72 -8.47 1.07
C ASP A 49 3.58 -7.60 0.12
N ILE A 50 4.01 -6.45 0.63
CA ILE A 50 4.84 -5.48 -0.08
C ILE A 50 6.25 -5.65 0.45
N GLU A 51 7.11 -6.22 -0.38
CA GLU A 51 8.50 -6.52 -0.03
C GLU A 51 9.35 -5.22 -0.15
N GLY A 52 10.62 -5.27 0.25
CA GLY A 52 11.53 -4.12 0.19
C GLY A 52 11.61 -3.30 1.48
N ASP A 53 12.65 -2.47 1.56
CA ASP A 53 12.94 -1.61 2.71
C ASP A 53 12.23 -0.25 2.57
N GLN A 54 11.81 0.32 3.71
CA GLN A 54 11.31 1.69 3.77
C GLN A 54 12.45 2.69 4.06
N PRO A 55 12.35 3.94 3.56
CA PRO A 55 11.29 4.50 2.72
C PRO A 55 11.45 4.14 1.23
N ARG A 56 10.35 3.79 0.55
CA ARG A 56 10.35 3.54 -0.90
C ARG A 56 10.37 4.86 -1.69
N GLU A 57 10.77 4.80 -2.95
CA GLU A 57 10.62 5.91 -3.89
C GLU A 57 9.31 5.74 -4.70
N PRO A 58 8.46 6.78 -4.82
CA PRO A 58 7.13 6.64 -5.45
C PRO A 58 7.18 6.15 -6.91
N GLU A 59 8.21 6.55 -7.65
CA GLU A 59 8.34 6.25 -9.09
C GLU A 59 9.38 5.15 -9.36
N SER A 60 9.80 4.42 -8.34
CA SER A 60 10.70 3.28 -8.52
C SER A 60 10.01 2.12 -9.24
N GLU A 61 10.79 1.32 -9.96
CA GLU A 61 10.28 0.09 -10.60
C GLU A 61 9.63 -0.86 -9.59
N GLU A 62 10.14 -0.91 -8.35
CA GLU A 62 9.59 -1.72 -7.26
C GLU A 62 8.19 -1.25 -6.84
N THR A 63 8.00 0.05 -6.60
CA THR A 63 6.67 0.60 -6.27
C THR A 63 5.67 0.34 -7.39
N LEU A 64 6.08 0.50 -8.65
CA LEU A 64 5.23 0.22 -9.82
C LEU A 64 4.88 -1.28 -9.94
N GLU A 65 5.79 -2.18 -9.60
CA GLU A 65 5.51 -3.62 -9.53
C GLU A 65 4.47 -3.94 -8.45
N HIS A 66 4.60 -3.32 -7.28
CA HIS A 66 3.63 -3.46 -6.19
C HIS A 66 2.25 -2.94 -6.58
N GLU A 67 2.16 -1.78 -7.22
CA GLU A 67 0.90 -1.26 -7.77
C GLU A 67 0.24 -2.27 -8.71
N ARG A 68 1.03 -2.87 -9.61
CA ARG A 68 0.52 -3.89 -10.53
C ARG A 68 -0.01 -5.11 -9.79
N ARG A 69 0.70 -5.61 -8.77
CA ARG A 69 0.26 -6.73 -7.93
C ARG A 69 -1.05 -6.42 -7.20
N ILE A 70 -1.24 -5.19 -6.74
CA ILE A 70 -2.49 -4.75 -6.08
C ILE A 70 -3.64 -4.65 -7.09
N LEU A 71 -3.39 -4.13 -8.30
CA LEU A 71 -4.39 -4.08 -9.38
C LEU A 71 -4.86 -5.49 -9.79
N GLU A 72 -3.92 -6.43 -9.95
CA GLU A 72 -4.23 -7.84 -10.21
C GLU A 72 -5.01 -8.47 -9.04
N ALA A 73 -4.71 -8.05 -7.81
CA ALA A 73 -5.46 -8.48 -6.64
C ALA A 73 -6.92 -8.01 -6.68
N LEU A 74 -7.18 -6.80 -7.16
CA LEU A 74 -8.53 -6.23 -7.34
C LEU A 74 -9.31 -6.80 -8.54
N GLY A 75 -8.68 -7.64 -9.38
CA GLY A 75 -9.34 -8.23 -10.55
C GLY A 75 -9.62 -7.22 -11.67
N VAL A 76 -8.95 -6.06 -11.64
CA VAL A 76 -9.02 -5.07 -12.72
C VAL A 76 -8.13 -5.57 -13.87
N PRO A 77 -8.65 -5.71 -15.12
CA PRO A 77 -7.84 -6.17 -16.24
C PRO A 77 -6.75 -5.13 -16.58
N THR A 78 -5.49 -5.59 -16.54
CA THR A 78 -4.27 -4.84 -16.86
C THR A 78 -4.02 -4.71 -18.35
#